data_AF-A0A9X4C5N9-F1
#
_entry.id   AF-A0A9X4C5N9-F1
#
_cell.length_a   1.000
_cell.length_b   1.000
_cell.length_c   1.000
_cell.angle_alpha   90.00
_cell.angle_beta   90.00
_cell.angle_gamma   90.00
#
_symmetry.space_group_name_H-M   'P 1'
#
loop_
_entity.id
_entity.type
_entity.pdbx_description
1 polymer ?
#
loop_
_entity_poly.entity_id
_entity_poly.type
_entity_poly.pdbx_seq_one_letter_code
_entity_poly.pdbx_strand_id
1 'polypeptide(L)' 'MKIIWTKNAVQDREDIWDYLHAENPKAALEMDRRFTEAASRISQNPKTPKSVRPASCLALAK' A
#
# COMPACT_ATOMS: atom_id res chain seq x y z
N MET A 1 3.83 1.11 -16.37
CA MET A 1 4.19 -0.14 -15.63
C MET A 1 2.93 -0.68 -14.96
N LYS A 2 2.78 -2.00 -14.82
CA LYS A 2 1.65 -2.60 -14.08
C LYS A 2 2.04 -2.76 -12.61
N ILE A 3 1.38 -2.04 -11.71
CA ILE A 3 1.57 -2.20 -10.26
C ILE A 3 0.68 -3.34 -9.81
N ILE A 4 1.27 -4.35 -9.18
CA ILE A 4 0.58 -5.52 -8.64
C ILE A 4 0.74 -5.48 -7.13
N TRP A 5 -0.38 -5.42 -6.42
CA TRP A 5 -0.41 -5.51 -4.97
C TRP A 5 -0.29 -6.97 -4.55
N THR A 6 0.55 -7.25 -3.55
CA THR A 6 0.63 -8.56 -2.92
C THR A 6 -0.56 -8.75 -1.97
N LYS A 7 -0.96 -9.99 -1.70
CA LYS A 7 -2.08 -10.29 -0.80
C LYS A 7 -1.90 -9.65 0.58
N ASN A 8 -0.68 -9.67 1.12
CA ASN A 8 -0.37 -9.04 2.41
C ASN A 8 -0.57 -7.52 2.36
N ALA A 9 -0.17 -6.86 1.27
CA ALA A 9 -0.35 -5.42 1.14
C ALA A 9 -1.82 -5.01 0.98
N VAL A 10 -2.67 -5.92 0.47
CA VAL A 10 -4.12 -5.72 0.47
C VAL A 10 -4.67 -5.84 1.88
N GLN A 11 -4.26 -6.87 2.64
CA GLN A 11 -4.65 -7.03 4.04
C GLN A 11 -4.23 -5.84 4.90
N ASP A 12 -3.00 -5.36 4.75
CA ASP A 12 -2.51 -4.18 5.46
C ASP A 12 -3.39 -2.95 5.17
N ARG A 13 -3.86 -2.77 3.92
CA ARG A 13 -4.75 -1.67 3.55
C ARG A 13 -6.14 -1.83 4.17
N GLU A 14 -6.67 -3.05 4.23
CA GLU A 14 -7.96 -3.34 4.88
C GLU A 14 -7.90 -3.07 6.39
N ASP A 15 -6.86 -3.55 7.08
CA ASP A 15 -6.69 -3.36 8.52
C ASP A 15 -6.54 -1.87 8.87
N ILE A 16 -5.76 -1.11 8.10
CA ILE A 16 -5.59 0.33 8.29
C ILE A 16 -6.90 1.07 7.96
N TRP A 17 -7.62 0.64 6.92
CA TRP A 17 -8.90 1.23 6.55
C TRP A 17 -9.93 1.04 7.65
N ASP A 18 -10.08 -0.17 8.19
CA ASP A 18 -11.05 -0.47 9.25
C ASP A 18 -10.76 0.34 10.52
N TYR A 19 -9.48 0.46 10.88
CA TYR A 19 -9.05 1.32 11.99
C TYR A 19 -9.42 2.80 11.77
N LEU A 20 -9.10 3.34 10.59
CA LEU A 20 -9.40 4.74 10.28
C LEU A 20 -10.88 5.00 10.04
N HIS A 21 -11.64 4.04 9.53
CA HIS A 21 -13.06 4.20 9.27
C HIS A 21 -13.86 4.32 10.57
N ALA A 22 -13.45 3.59 11.60
CA ALA A 22 -14.04 3.67 12.93
C ALA A 22 -13.85 5.05 13.60
N GLU A 23 -12.70 5.71 13.36
CA GLU A 23 -12.40 7.01 13.95
C GLU A 23 -12.78 8.20 13.05
N ASN A 24 -12.43 8.15 11.77
CA ASN A 24 -12.66 9.23 10.82
C ASN A 24 -12.74 8.71 9.36
N PRO A 25 -13.97 8.51 8.82
CA PRO A 25 -14.17 7.97 7.48
C PRO A 25 -13.60 8.86 6.37
N LYS A 26 -13.44 10.18 6.59
CA LYS A 26 -12.77 11.06 5.62
C LYS A 26 -11.28 10.81 5.54
N ALA A 27 -10.64 10.46 6.65
CA ALA A 27 -9.21 10.15 6.68
C ALA A 27 -8.90 8.84 5.94
N ALA A 28 -9.78 7.84 6.03
CA ALA A 28 -9.68 6.60 5.27
C ALA A 28 -9.70 6.85 3.74
N LEU A 29 -10.63 7.69 3.27
CA LEU A 29 -10.71 8.07 1.84
C LEU A 29 -9.48 8.83 1.35
N GLU A 30 -8.95 9.76 2.16
CA GLU A 30 -7.77 10.52 1.79
C GLU A 30 -6.51 9.64 1.73
N MET A 31 -6.38 8.67 2.64
CA MET A 31 -5.30 7.69 2.61
C MET A 31 -5.32 6.89 1.30
N ASP A 32 -6.48 6.44 0.86
CA ASP A 32 -6.67 5.72 -0.39
C ASP A 32 -6.25 6.50 -1.64
N ARG A 33 -6.65 7.77 -1.66
CA ARG A 33 -6.29 8.72 -2.71
C ARG A 33 -4.78 8.88 -2.80
N ARG A 34 -4.10 9.01 -1.66
CA ARG A 34 -2.63 9.13 -1.58
C ARG A 34 -1.92 7.86 -2.07
N PHE A 35 -2.45 6.68 -1.78
CA PHE A 35 -1.91 5.42 -2.31
C PHE A 35 -2.02 5.35 -3.84
N THR A 36 -3.17 5.72 -4.39
CA THR A 36 -3.39 5.75 -5.85
C THR A 36 -2.50 6.78 -6.54
N GLU A 37 -2.31 7.95 -5.92
CA GLU A 37 -1.41 8.98 -6.44
C GLU A 37 0.06 8.54 -6.41
N ALA A 38 0.51 7.94 -5.30
CA ALA A 38 1.87 7.40 -5.19
C ALA A 38 2.13 6.30 -6.23
N ALA A 39 1.18 5.37 -6.40
CA ALA A 39 1.24 4.33 -7.43
C ALA A 39 1.33 4.95 -8.84
N SER A 40 0.51 5.96 -9.14
CA SER A 40 0.55 6.66 -10.42
C SER A 40 1.90 7.34 -10.68
N ARG A 41 2.48 8.01 -9.67
CA ARG A 41 3.80 8.64 -9.74
C ARG A 41 4.91 7.62 -10.02
N ILE A 42 4.88 6.45 -9.36
CA ILE A 42 5.84 5.36 -9.59
C ILE A 42 5.73 4.82 -11.02
N SER A 43 4.51 4.67 -11.55
CA SER A 43 4.32 4.21 -12.93
C SER A 43 4.79 5.24 -13.96
N GLN A 44 4.70 6.53 -13.67
CA GLN A 44 5.12 7.62 -14.55
C GLN A 44 6.63 7.90 -14.51
N ASN A 45 7.28 7.71 -13.36
CA ASN A 45 8.72 7.95 -13.20
C ASN A 45 9.40 6.76 -12.50
N PRO A 46 9.84 5.73 -13.25
CA PRO A 46 10.47 4.51 -12.71
C PRO A 46 11.84 4.73 -12.05
N LYS A 47 12.31 5.98 -11.89
CA LYS A 47 13.57 6.31 -11.21
C LYS A 47 13.42 6.03 -9.72
N THR A 48 13.54 4.75 -9.39
CA THR A 48 13.84 4.12 -8.09
C THR A 48 13.37 4.87 -6.84
N PRO A 49 12.31 4.42 -6.14
CA PRO A 49 12.32 4.59 -4.69
C PRO A 49 13.56 3.89 -4.14
N LYS A 50 14.30 4.54 -3.22
CA LYS A 50 15.41 3.88 -2.50
C LYS A 50 14.86 2.56 -1.96
N SER A 51 15.39 1.44 -2.46
CA SER A 51 15.04 0.10 -2.02
C SER A 51 15.27 0.04 -0.51
N VAL A 52 14.19 0.21 0.26
CA VAL A 52 14.16 -0.27 1.64
C VAL A 52 13.93 -1.75 1.46
N ARG A 53 14.99 -2.54 1.73
CA ARG A 53 14.94 -4.01 1.70
C ARG A 53 13.64 -4.45 2.37
N PRO A 54 12.79 -5.28 1.73
CA PRO A 54 11.73 -5.96 2.47
C PRO A 54 12.42 -6.91 3.44
N ALA A 55 12.62 -6.46 4.68
CA ALA A 55 12.86 -7.36 5.78
C ALA A 55 11.57 -8.17 5.94
N SER A 56 11.70 -9.49 5.76
CA SER A 56 10.65 -10.49 5.97
C SER A 56 9.70 -10.75 4.79
N CYS A 57 10.27 -11.11 3.64
CA CYS A 57 9.72 -12.24 2.88
C CYS A 57 10.29 -13.54 3.47
N LEU A 58 9.79 -13.99 4.61
CA LEU A 58 10.07 -15.35 5.09
C LEU A 58 8.92 -15.84 5.97
N ALA A 59 8.31 -16.93 5.50
CA ALA A 59 7.32 -17.78 6.14
C ALA A 59 5.94 -17.13 6.34
N LEU A 60 4.81 -17.76 6.01
CA LEU A 60 4.51 -19.18 5.92
C LEU A 60 3.78 -19.50 4.61
N ALA A 61 4.35 -20.42 3.84
CA ALA A 61 3.53 -21.40 3.13
C ALA A 61 3.43 -22.61 4.07
N LYS A 62 2.25 -22.81 4.66
CA LYS A 62 1.74 -24.13 5.02
C LYS A 62 0.24 -24.07 5.21
#